data_AF-A0A2D5UC21-F1
#
_entry.id   AF-A0A2D5UC21-F1
#
_cell.length_a   1.000
_cell.length_b   1.000
_cell.length_c   1.000
_cell.angle_alpha   90.00
_cell.angle_beta   90.00
_cell.angle_gamma   90.00
#
_symmetry.space_group_name_H-M   'P 1'
#
loop_
_entity.id
_entity.type
_entity.pdbx_description
1 polymer ?
#
loop_
_entity_poly.entity_id
_entity_poly.type
_entity_poly.pdbx_seq_one_letter_code
_entity_poly.pdbx_strand_id
1 'polypeptide(L)'
;MASPDYRNDLEQVVFDRRPLLRECRDALLSAGAERALMSGSGPALWGIFRSEAAAREAAREFVRRRRWMVHLARPLTSSILSVKDLK
;
A
#
# COMPACT_ATOMS: atom_id res chain seq x y z
N MET A 1 -0.59 11.13 -21.15
CA MET A 1 -1.88 10.98 -20.45
C MET A 1 -1.59 10.96 -18.97
N ALA A 2 -2.03 11.96 -18.22
CA ALA A 2 -1.91 11.94 -16.75
C ALA A 2 -2.72 10.75 -16.23
N SER A 3 -2.08 9.85 -15.47
CA SER A 3 -2.80 8.79 -14.76
C SER A 3 -3.85 9.41 -13.83
N PRO A 4 -4.98 8.74 -13.59
CA PRO A 4 -5.92 9.19 -12.56
C PRO A 4 -5.17 9.36 -11.23
N ASP A 5 -5.42 10.49 -10.57
CA ASP A 5 -4.85 10.76 -9.25
C ASP A 5 -5.42 9.76 -8.25
N TYR A 6 -4.59 8.80 -7.82
CA TYR A 6 -4.94 7.93 -6.70
C TYR A 6 -4.98 8.79 -5.44
N ARG A 7 -6.14 8.89 -4.81
CA ARG A 7 -6.33 9.64 -3.58
C ARG A 7 -7.18 8.86 -2.60
N ASN A 8 -6.88 9.03 -1.32
CA ASN A 8 -7.74 8.62 -0.22
C ASN A 8 -8.02 9.86 0.64
N ASP A 9 -9.26 10.35 0.61
CA ASP A 9 -9.67 11.58 1.30
C ASP A 9 -9.52 11.51 2.82
N LEU A 10 -9.48 10.30 3.39
CA LEU A 10 -9.30 10.09 4.82
C LEU A 10 -7.85 10.30 5.26
N GLU A 11 -6.88 10.28 4.34
CA GLU A 11 -5.45 10.40 4.70
C GLU A 11 -5.15 11.69 5.45
N GLN A 12 -5.71 12.82 5.04
CA GLN A 12 -5.38 14.11 5.66
C GLN A 12 -5.72 14.09 7.16
N VAL A 13 -6.98 13.83 7.51
CA VAL A 13 -7.42 13.81 8.91
C VAL A 13 -6.75 12.68 9.71
N VAL A 14 -6.46 11.55 9.07
CA VAL A 14 -5.81 10.41 9.72
C VAL A 14 -4.35 10.72 10.00
N PHE A 15 -3.62 11.30 9.07
CA PHE A 15 -2.20 11.61 9.22
C PHE A 15 -1.96 12.75 10.19
N ASP A 16 -2.86 13.74 10.26
CA ASP A 16 -2.76 14.81 11.25
C ASP A 16 -2.87 14.26 12.68
N ARG A 17 -3.72 13.25 12.90
CA ARG A 17 -3.87 12.56 14.19
C ARG A 17 -2.82 11.48 14.44
N ARG A 18 -2.29 10.87 13.38
CA ARG A 18 -1.30 9.77 13.43
C ARG A 18 -0.16 10.01 12.41
N PRO A 19 0.79 10.93 12.70
CA PRO A 19 1.85 11.31 11.75
C PRO A 19 2.70 10.13 11.28
N LEU A 20 2.86 9.10 12.13
CA LEU A 20 3.55 7.86 11.80
C LEU A 20 3.01 7.17 10.52
N LEU A 21 1.71 7.27 10.24
CA LEU A 21 1.13 6.66 9.03
C LEU A 21 1.57 7.41 7.77
N ARG A 22 1.75 8.74 7.86
CA ARG A 22 2.33 9.56 6.79
C ARG A 22 3.79 9.17 6.55
N GLU A 23 4.58 9.05 7.63
CA GLU A 23 5.97 8.58 7.54
C GLU A 23 6.08 7.21 6.86
N CYS A 24 5.16 6.29 7.16
CA CYS A 24 5.10 4.97 6.52
C CYS A 24 4.83 5.05 5.02
N ARG A 25 3.82 5.85 4.62
CA ARG A 25 3.49 6.08 3.22
C ARG A 25 4.66 6.71 2.46
N ASP A 26 5.31 7.72 3.05
CA ASP A 26 6.43 8.43 2.43
C ASP A 26 7.68 7.53 2.35
N ALA A 27 7.87 6.63 3.32
CA ALA A 27 8.89 5.60 3.26
C ALA A 27 8.61 4.55 2.16
N LEU A 28 7.36 4.21 1.86
CA LEU A 28 7.02 3.33 0.73
C LEU A 28 7.41 3.98 -0.60
N LEU A 29 7.10 5.27 -0.76
CA LEU A 29 7.51 6.05 -1.94
C LEU A 29 9.03 6.12 -2.06
N SER A 30 9.72 6.41 -0.96
CA SER A 30 11.19 6.47 -0.91
C SER A 30 11.85 5.12 -1.22
N ALA A 31 11.18 4.01 -0.89
CA ALA A 31 11.62 2.65 -1.22
C ALA A 31 11.31 2.24 -2.68
N GLY A 32 10.78 3.15 -3.51
CA GLY A 32 10.55 2.92 -4.93
C GLY A 32 9.14 2.47 -5.31
N ALA A 33 8.15 2.63 -4.43
CA ALA A 33 6.76 2.44 -4.82
C ALA A 33 6.34 3.51 -5.85
N GLU A 34 5.70 3.10 -6.94
CA GLU A 34 5.12 4.03 -7.91
C GLU A 34 3.99 4.85 -7.31
N ARG A 35 3.24 4.23 -6.38
CA ARG A 35 2.14 4.81 -5.64
C ARG A 35 2.15 4.22 -4.24
N ALA A 36 1.79 5.03 -3.25
CA ALA A 36 1.57 4.57 -1.89
C ALA A 36 0.40 5.33 -1.27
N LEU A 37 -0.53 4.59 -0.68
CA LEU A 37 -1.73 5.15 -0.04
C LEU A 37 -2.15 4.31 1.17
N MET A 38 -3.03 4.89 1.98
CA MET A 38 -3.80 4.16 2.98
C MET A 38 -4.93 3.36 2.32
N SER A 39 -5.18 2.15 2.83
CA SER A 39 -6.34 1.33 2.44
C SER A 39 -7.56 1.73 3.27
N GLY A 40 -8.60 2.27 2.62
CA GLY A 40 -9.84 2.68 3.29
C GLY A 40 -9.58 3.68 4.43
N SER A 41 -10.17 3.44 5.60
CA SER A 41 -9.95 4.27 6.81
C SER A 41 -8.64 3.97 7.57
N GLY A 42 -7.83 3.03 7.07
CA GLY A 42 -6.58 2.62 7.71
C GLY A 42 -6.75 1.55 8.79
N PRO A 43 -5.67 1.24 9.54
CA PRO A 43 -4.36 1.88 9.50
C PRO A 43 -3.39 1.25 8.48
N ALA A 44 -3.86 0.32 7.64
CA ALA A 44 -3.00 -0.33 6.65
C ALA A 44 -2.61 0.64 5.53
N LEU A 45 -1.31 0.72 5.25
CA LEU A 45 -0.75 1.39 4.07
C LEU A 45 -0.33 0.33 3.05
N TRP A 46 -0.38 0.68 1.77
CA TRP A 46 0.10 -0.16 0.69
C TRP A 46 0.93 0.66 -0.29
N GLY A 47 1.84 -0.02 -1.01
CA GLY A 47 2.60 0.55 -2.10
C GLY A 47 2.57 -0.38 -3.32
N ILE A 48 2.44 0.19 -4.52
CA ILE A 48 2.54 -0.56 -5.79
C ILE A 48 3.96 -0.44 -6.32
N PHE A 49 4.55 -1.57 -6.69
CA PHE A 49 5.89 -1.67 -7.25
C PHE A 49 5.83 -2.30 -8.64
N ARG A 50 6.74 -1.90 -9.54
CA ARG A 50 6.80 -2.44 -10.92
C ARG A 50 7.11 -3.92 -10.99
N SER A 51 7.78 -4.47 -9.98
CA SER A 51 8.19 -5.87 -9.96
C SER A 51 8.12 -6.45 -8.55
N GLU A 52 7.95 -7.77 -8.47
CA GLU A 52 7.97 -8.50 -7.21
C GLU A 52 9.33 -8.35 -6.50
N ALA A 53 10.43 -8.32 -7.25
CA ALA A 53 11.77 -8.14 -6.70
C ALA A 53 11.90 -6.81 -5.94
N ALA A 54 11.41 -5.71 -6.54
CA ALA A 54 11.40 -4.39 -5.90
C ALA A 54 10.51 -4.37 -4.64
N ALA A 55 9.31 -4.97 -4.71
CA ALA A 55 8.44 -5.09 -3.54
C ALA A 55 9.09 -5.88 -2.40
N ARG A 56 9.78 -6.99 -2.72
CA ARG A 56 10.53 -7.79 -1.73
C ARG A 56 11.67 -7.02 -1.10
N GLU A 57 12.36 -6.18 -1.86
CA GLU A 57 13.43 -5.33 -1.33
C GLU A 57 12.90 -4.29 -0.34
N ALA A 58 11.85 -3.55 -0.72
CA ALA A 58 11.17 -2.63 0.18
C ALA A 58 10.69 -3.36 1.44
N ALA A 59 10.05 -4.53 1.31
CA ALA A 59 9.60 -5.31 2.45
C ALA A 59 10.73 -5.66 3.44
N ARG A 60 11.92 -6.03 2.94
CA ARG A 60 13.10 -6.28 3.79
C ARG A 60 13.52 -5.03 4.58
N GLU A 61 13.43 -3.85 3.99
CA GLU A 61 13.71 -2.58 4.69
C GLU A 61 12.70 -2.32 5.82
N PHE A 62 11.41 -2.50 5.55
CA PHE A 62 10.35 -2.30 6.55
C PHE A 62 10.42 -3.30 7.71
N VAL A 63 10.72 -4.57 7.42
CA VAL A 63 10.92 -5.61 8.45
C VAL A 63 12.11 -5.28 9.36
N ARG A 64 13.21 -4.73 8.80
CA ARG A 64 14.37 -4.29 9.58
C ARG A 64 14.05 -3.15 10.54
N ARG A 65 13.10 -2.28 10.20
CA ARG A 65 12.62 -1.20 11.09
C ARG A 65 11.83 -1.74 12.31
N ARG A 66 11.48 -3.04 12.36
CA ARG A 66 10.78 -3.75 13.46
C ARG A 66 9.49 -3.10 13.97
N ARG A 67 8.94 -2.14 13.22
CA ARG A 67 7.77 -1.34 13.58
C ARG A 67 6.52 -1.70 12.79
N TRP A 68 6.68 -2.46 11.71
CA TRP A 68 5.64 -2.68 10.71
C TRP A 68 5.39 -4.17 10.51
N MET A 69 4.11 -4.54 10.48
CA MET A 69 3.68 -5.82 9.94
C MET A 69 3.65 -5.68 8.42
N VAL A 70 4.41 -6.51 7.72
CA VAL A 70 4.63 -6.38 6.27
C VAL A 70 4.09 -7.61 5.57
N HIS A 71 3.21 -7.38 4.59
CA HIS A 71 2.67 -8.42 3.72
C HIS A 71 2.96 -8.08 2.26
N LEU A 72 3.43 -9.08 1.52
CA LEU A 72 3.51 -9.01 0.06
C LEU A 72 2.23 -9.62 -0.51
N ALA A 73 1.59 -8.91 -1.44
CA ALA A 73 0.40 -9.38 -2.12
C ALA A 73 0.54 -9.10 -3.62
N ARG A 74 0.02 -10.02 -4.43
CA ARG A 74 -0.15 -9.80 -5.86
C ARG A 74 -1.56 -9.26 -6.10
N PRO A 75 -1.72 -8.07 -6.69
CA PRO A 75 -3.05 -7.56 -7.00
C PRO A 75 -3.74 -8.46 -8.02
N LEU A 76 -5.05 -8.62 -7.86
CA LEU A 76 -5.93 -9.32 -8.79
C LEU A 76 -6.70 -8.27 -9.59
N THR A 77 -6.72 -8.42 -10.92
CA THR A 77 -7.47 -7.53 -11.82
C THR A 77 -8.88 -8.03 -12.11
N SER A 78 -9.21 -9.23 -11.62
CA SER A 78 -10.53 -9.85 -11.74
C SER A 78 -10.83 -10.67 -10.50
N SER A 79 -12.12 -10.89 -10.22
CA SER A 79 -12.55 -11.81 -9.17
C SER A 79 -12.03 -13.21 -9.47
N ILE A 80 -11.51 -13.90 -8.45
CA ILE A 80 -11.22 -15.34 -8.50
C ILE A 80 -12.48 -16.19 -8.28
N LEU A 81 -13.54 -15.58 -7.74
CA LEU A 81 -14.84 -16.20 -7.56
C LEU A 81 -15.71 -15.91 -8.78
N SER A 82 -16.25 -16.94 -9.40
CA SER A 82 -17.34 -16.82 -10.36
C SER A 82 -18.66 -16.66 -9.61
N VAL A 83 -19.63 -15.94 -10.21
CA VAL A 83 -21.00 -15.87 -9.68
C VAL A 83 -21.62 -17.28 -9.52
N LYS A 84 -21.13 -18.26 -10.27
CA LYS A 84 -21.54 -19.67 -10.16
C LYS A 84 -21.02 -20.38 -8.90
N ASP A 85 -19.96 -19.87 -8.29
CA ASP A 85 -19.32 -20.44 -7.10
C ASP A 85 -19.96 -19.93 -5.79
N LEU A 86 -20.82 -18.90 -5.89
CA LEU A 86 -21.73 -18.51 -4.81
C LEU A 86 -23.04 -19.30 -4.93
N LYS A 87 -23.02 -20.57 -4.54
CA LYS A 87 -24.23 -21.36 -4.26
C LYS A 87 -24.08 -22.07 -2.92
#